data_AF-A0A2R6HDF7-F1
#
_entry.id   AF-A0A2R6HDF7-F1
#
_cell.length_a   1.000
_cell.length_b   1.000
_cell.length_c   1.000
_cell.angle_alpha   90.00
_cell.angle_beta   90.00
_cell.angle_gamma   90.00
#
_symmetry.space_group_name_H-M   'P 1'
#
loop_
_entity.id
_entity.type
_entity.pdbx_description
1 polymer ?
#
loop_
_entity_poly.entity_id
_entity_poly.type
_entity_poly.pdbx_seq_one_letter_code
_entity_poly.pdbx_strand_id
1 'polypeptide(L)'
;MKEGTFYVTEADDASAVLRDVTDGQVHTLADNPGVAAGSVVEATVEPEPPMEVVWTAEVERTFEVSVSRSEEPPTQRARETAAAQPVGEVTRHERAGTGEVHVLTVPDEETEAAVGDVLDDEATVERAARLGVERVEVRAEPGVVSVRYLP
;
A
#
# COMPACT_ATOMS: atom_id res chain seq x y z
N MET A 1 -16.53 -7.42 16.22
CA MET A 1 -15.69 -8.32 15.41
C MET A 1 -15.71 -7.83 13.97
N LYS A 2 -14.54 -7.72 13.35
CA LYS A 2 -14.35 -7.32 11.95
C LYS A 2 -13.21 -8.15 11.36
N GLU A 3 -13.51 -8.93 10.34
CA GLU A 3 -12.51 -9.64 9.54
C GLU A 3 -12.04 -8.71 8.41
N GLY A 4 -10.74 -8.68 8.14
CA GLY A 4 -10.19 -7.83 7.10
C GLY A 4 -8.68 -7.91 6.95
N THR A 5 -8.17 -7.06 6.05
CA THR A 5 -6.73 -6.86 5.83
C THR A 5 -6.32 -5.53 6.46
N PHE A 6 -5.23 -5.55 7.21
CA PHE A 6 -4.74 -4.40 7.96
C PHE A 6 -3.26 -4.17 7.69
N TYR A 7 -2.87 -2.91 7.59
CA TYR A 7 -1.47 -2.50 7.62
C TYR A 7 -1.07 -2.20 9.06
N VAL A 8 0.09 -2.72 9.46
CA VAL A 8 0.65 -2.48 10.80
C VAL A 8 1.42 -1.17 10.76
N THR A 9 0.79 -0.09 11.22
CA THR A 9 1.40 1.24 11.24
C THR A 9 2.51 1.36 12.28
N GLU A 10 2.30 0.78 13.46
CA GLU A 10 3.23 0.80 14.57
C GLU A 10 3.19 -0.55 15.29
N ALA A 11 4.32 -1.02 15.79
CA ALA A 11 4.39 -2.22 16.61
C ALA A 11 5.63 -2.20 17.51
N ASP A 12 5.44 -2.59 18.77
CA ASP A 12 6.50 -2.87 19.74
C ASP A 12 6.21 -4.19 20.48
N ASP A 13 7.05 -4.58 21.44
CA ASP A 13 6.88 -5.84 22.16
C ASP A 13 5.56 -5.93 22.96
N ALA A 14 4.91 -4.80 23.26
CA ALA A 14 3.74 -4.72 24.12
C ALA A 14 2.45 -4.45 23.34
N SER A 15 2.49 -3.78 22.20
CA SER A 15 1.29 -3.32 21.48
C SER A 15 1.52 -3.18 19.98
N ALA A 16 0.43 -3.09 19.22
CA ALA A 16 0.47 -2.77 17.80
C ALA A 16 -0.72 -1.90 17.39
N VAL A 17 -0.56 -1.14 16.32
CA VAL A 17 -1.59 -0.29 15.73
C VAL A 17 -1.88 -0.77 14.32
N LEU A 18 -3.09 -1.30 14.13
CA LEU A 18 -3.57 -1.78 12.84
C LEU A 18 -4.44 -0.72 12.17
N ARG A 19 -4.20 -0.46 10.88
CA ARG A 19 -5.05 0.39 10.05
C ARG A 19 -5.72 -0.48 8.99
N ASP A 20 -7.05 -0.45 8.94
CA ASP A 20 -7.82 -1.17 7.93
C ASP A 20 -7.57 -0.57 6.55
N VAL A 21 -7.11 -1.37 5.59
CA VAL A 21 -6.74 -0.88 4.25
C VAL A 21 -7.95 -0.53 3.37
N THR A 22 -9.16 -0.92 3.80
CA THR A 22 -10.42 -0.68 3.09
C THR A 22 -11.02 0.68 3.44
N ASP A 23 -11.14 0.99 4.73
CA ASP A 23 -11.82 2.18 5.24
C ASP A 23 -10.95 3.12 6.09
N GLY A 24 -9.70 2.75 6.35
CA GLY A 24 -8.74 3.56 7.10
C GLY A 24 -8.98 3.57 8.61
N GLN A 25 -9.88 2.75 9.12
CA GLN A 25 -10.14 2.66 10.57
C GLN A 25 -8.89 2.17 11.31
N VAL A 26 -8.55 2.85 12.41
CA VAL A 26 -7.39 2.50 13.25
C VAL A 26 -7.84 1.70 14.47
N HIS A 27 -7.14 0.62 14.75
CA HIS A 27 -7.35 -0.31 15.85
C HIS A 27 -6.05 -0.43 16.66
N THR A 28 -6.02 0.17 17.85
CA THR A 28 -4.92 -0.02 18.80
C THR A 28 -5.13 -1.31 19.57
N LEU A 29 -4.18 -2.24 19.43
CA LEU A 29 -4.23 -3.54 20.10
C LEU A 29 -3.73 -3.44 21.54
N ALA A 30 -4.39 -4.17 22.45
CA ALA A 30 -4.00 -4.27 23.85
C ALA A 30 -2.65 -4.98 24.04
N ASP A 31 -2.38 -5.98 23.19
CA ASP A 31 -1.14 -6.75 23.13
C ASP A 31 -0.67 -6.86 21.67
N ASN A 32 0.65 -6.98 21.44
CA ASN A 32 1.17 -7.31 20.11
C ASN A 32 1.10 -8.84 19.86
N PRO A 33 0.33 -9.32 18.87
CA PRO A 33 0.25 -10.74 18.52
C PRO A 33 1.49 -11.27 17.76
N GLY A 34 2.60 -10.54 17.75
CA GLY A 34 3.84 -10.89 17.05
C GLY A 34 3.97 -10.29 15.66
N VAL A 35 3.32 -9.15 15.41
CA VAL A 35 3.36 -8.42 14.14
C VAL A 35 4.40 -7.31 14.19
N ALA A 36 4.88 -6.88 13.02
CA ALA A 36 5.89 -5.84 12.88
C ALA A 36 5.36 -4.65 12.08
N ALA A 37 5.80 -3.43 12.42
CA ALA A 37 5.47 -2.24 11.64
C ALA A 37 5.91 -2.40 10.18
N GLY A 38 5.09 -1.90 9.25
CA GLY A 38 5.30 -2.06 7.81
C GLY A 38 4.76 -3.36 7.21
N SER A 39 4.40 -4.35 8.05
CA SER A 39 3.79 -5.60 7.57
C SER A 39 2.28 -5.45 7.32
N VAL A 40 1.74 -6.40 6.56
CA VAL A 40 0.30 -6.51 6.29
C VAL A 40 -0.21 -7.80 6.92
N VAL A 41 -1.38 -7.73 7.55
CA VAL A 41 -2.00 -8.86 8.22
C VAL A 41 -3.44 -9.07 7.75
N GLU A 42 -3.80 -10.33 7.56
CA GLU A 42 -5.21 -10.76 7.50
C GLU A 42 -5.57 -11.22 8.90
N ALA A 43 -6.58 -10.58 9.48
CA ALA A 43 -6.92 -10.80 10.87
C ALA A 43 -8.40 -10.55 11.12
N THR A 44 -8.87 -11.06 12.24
CA THR A 44 -10.15 -10.64 12.82
C THR A 44 -9.91 -9.81 14.07
N VAL A 45 -10.40 -8.57 14.07
CA VAL A 45 -10.29 -7.64 15.20
C VAL A 45 -11.59 -7.53 16.00
N GLU A 46 -11.47 -7.48 17.32
CA GLU A 46 -12.61 -7.30 18.22
C GLU A 46 -12.29 -6.40 19.42
N PRO A 47 -13.26 -5.60 19.88
CA PRO A 47 -13.06 -4.74 21.05
C PRO A 47 -12.95 -5.58 22.32
N GLU A 48 -12.04 -5.22 23.22
CA GLU A 48 -11.86 -5.91 24.49
C GLU A 48 -12.86 -5.42 25.56
N PRO A 49 -13.65 -6.30 26.20
CA PRO A 49 -14.53 -5.90 27.30
C PRO A 49 -13.77 -5.60 28.61
N PRO A 50 -14.31 -4.74 29.51
CA PRO A 50 -15.58 -4.00 29.41
C PRO A 50 -15.42 -2.60 28.80
N MET A 51 -14.18 -2.15 28.55
CA MET A 51 -13.90 -0.84 27.97
C MET A 51 -13.52 -1.03 26.50
N GLU A 52 -14.47 -0.79 25.58
CA GLU A 52 -14.35 -0.95 24.12
C GLU A 52 -13.43 0.12 23.47
N VAL A 53 -12.27 0.38 24.08
CA VAL A 53 -11.28 1.38 23.70
C VAL A 53 -10.01 0.72 23.15
N VAL A 54 -9.72 -0.51 23.59
CA VAL A 54 -8.61 -1.34 23.12
C VAL A 54 -9.13 -2.57 22.39
N TRP A 55 -8.37 -3.06 21.43
CA TRP A 55 -8.75 -4.15 20.54
C TRP A 55 -7.85 -5.37 20.76
N THR A 56 -8.35 -6.54 20.38
CA THR A 56 -7.52 -7.74 20.18
C THR A 56 -7.61 -8.17 18.72
N ALA A 57 -6.62 -8.90 18.25
CA ALA A 57 -6.55 -9.40 16.88
C ALA A 57 -6.20 -10.89 16.87
N GLU A 58 -7.03 -11.68 16.20
CA GLU A 58 -6.69 -13.03 15.79
C GLU A 58 -6.08 -12.96 14.39
N VAL A 59 -4.76 -13.15 14.29
CA VAL A 59 -4.01 -13.06 13.03
C VAL A 59 -4.06 -14.41 12.31
N GLU A 60 -4.62 -14.42 11.11
CA GLU A 60 -4.68 -15.59 10.24
C GLU A 60 -3.44 -15.69 9.35
N ARG A 61 -2.94 -14.53 8.90
CA ARG A 61 -1.80 -14.44 8.00
C ARG A 61 -1.04 -13.13 8.20
N THR A 62 0.28 -13.20 8.09
CA THR A 62 1.16 -12.02 7.97
C THR A 62 1.96 -12.14 6.68
N PHE A 63 2.07 -11.05 5.94
CA PHE A 63 2.89 -10.97 4.73
C PHE A 63 3.48 -9.56 4.54
N GLU A 64 4.47 -9.44 3.67
CA GLU A 64 5.12 -8.18 3.32
C GLU A 64 4.83 -7.86 1.86
N VAL A 65 4.63 -6.56 1.56
CA VAL A 65 4.52 -6.09 0.19
C VAL A 65 5.90 -5.66 -0.29
N SER A 66 6.42 -6.31 -1.31
CA SER A 66 7.67 -5.93 -1.95
C SER A 66 7.44 -4.74 -2.89
N VAL A 67 7.88 -3.55 -2.49
CA VAL A 67 7.91 -2.35 -3.34
C VAL A 67 9.32 -2.17 -3.90
N SER A 68 9.47 -2.11 -5.23
CA SER A 68 10.78 -2.02 -5.86
C SER A 68 10.78 -1.24 -7.17
N ARG A 69 11.92 -0.62 -7.49
CA ARG A 69 12.13 0.00 -8.81
C ARG A 69 12.54 -1.05 -9.83
N SER A 70 11.93 -0.97 -11.02
CA SER A 70 12.31 -1.77 -12.17
C SER A 70 13.15 -0.94 -13.15
N GLU A 71 14.14 -1.58 -13.78
CA GLU A 71 14.95 -0.99 -14.86
C GLU A 71 14.17 -0.90 -16.18
N GLU A 72 13.02 -1.57 -16.29
CA GLU A 72 12.18 -1.48 -17.48
C GLU A 72 11.53 -0.09 -17.59
N PRO A 73 11.44 0.48 -18.80
CA PRO A 73 10.75 1.75 -18.99
C PRO A 73 9.23 1.59 -18.77
N PRO A 74 8.51 2.71 -18.53
CA PRO A 74 7.05 2.70 -18.54
C PRO A 74 6.49 2.15 -19.85
N THR A 75 5.33 1.48 -19.77
CA THR A 75 4.66 0.92 -20.96
C THR A 75 4.17 2.05 -21.87
N GLN A 76 3.93 1.74 -23.15
CA GLN A 76 3.37 2.71 -24.11
C GLN A 76 2.11 3.41 -23.56
N ARG A 77 1.17 2.64 -23.02
CA ARG A 77 -0.06 3.19 -22.41
C ARG A 77 0.23 4.15 -21.26
N ALA A 78 1.24 3.88 -20.43
CA ALA A 78 1.59 4.77 -19.32
C ALA A 78 2.13 6.12 -19.85
N ARG A 79 2.99 6.09 -20.88
CA ARG A 79 3.50 7.30 -21.52
C ARG A 79 2.39 8.12 -22.18
N GLU A 80 1.50 7.45 -22.92
CA GLU A 80 0.34 8.08 -23.55
C GLU A 80 -0.61 8.70 -22.52
N THR A 81 -0.84 8.01 -21.40
CA THR A 81 -1.63 8.52 -20.27
C THR A 81 -0.98 9.79 -19.71
N ALA A 82 0.32 9.74 -19.43
CA ALA A 82 1.03 10.86 -18.83
C ALA A 82 1.05 12.09 -19.75
N ALA A 83 1.22 11.89 -21.06
CA ALA A 83 1.17 12.96 -22.06
C ALA A 83 -0.24 13.56 -22.24
N ALA A 84 -1.29 12.85 -21.84
CA ALA A 84 -2.68 13.28 -21.97
C ALA A 84 -3.24 13.94 -20.69
N GLN A 85 -2.47 13.98 -19.60
CA GLN A 85 -2.89 14.59 -18.32
C GLN A 85 -1.87 15.67 -17.89
N PRO A 86 -2.30 16.70 -17.13
CA PRO A 86 -1.39 17.71 -16.63
C PRO A 86 -0.43 17.16 -15.57
N VAL A 87 0.70 17.85 -15.40
CA VAL A 87 1.65 17.59 -14.30
C VAL A 87 0.95 17.72 -12.95
N GLY A 88 1.25 16.80 -12.03
CA GLY A 88 0.63 16.66 -10.72
C GLY A 88 -0.57 15.72 -10.68
N GLU A 89 -1.08 15.28 -11.83
CA GLU A 89 -2.20 14.33 -11.89
C GLU A 89 -1.77 12.88 -11.73
N VAL A 90 -2.72 12.07 -11.27
CA VAL A 90 -2.59 10.61 -11.17
C VAL A 90 -3.79 9.94 -11.82
N THR A 91 -3.53 9.13 -12.84
CA THR A 91 -4.56 8.29 -13.47
C THR A 91 -4.37 6.84 -13.04
N ARG A 92 -5.48 6.16 -12.73
CA ARG A 92 -5.50 4.73 -12.35
C ARG A 92 -6.09 3.91 -13.49
N HIS A 93 -5.45 2.80 -13.81
CA HIS A 93 -5.88 1.85 -14.81
C HIS A 93 -6.04 0.47 -14.19
N GLU A 94 -7.24 -0.10 -14.27
CA GLU A 94 -7.48 -1.49 -13.91
C GLU A 94 -6.77 -2.43 -14.88
N ARG A 95 -6.30 -3.58 -14.37
CA ARG A 95 -5.76 -4.67 -15.19
C ARG A 95 -6.82 -5.76 -15.34
N ALA A 96 -6.73 -6.52 -16.43
CA ALA A 96 -7.47 -7.79 -16.51
C ALA A 96 -6.93 -8.75 -15.43
N GLY A 97 -7.77 -9.13 -14.47
CA GLY A 97 -7.39 -9.91 -13.30
C GLY A 97 -7.12 -9.03 -12.07
N THR A 98 -6.28 -9.51 -11.15
CA THR A 98 -5.90 -8.77 -9.95
C THR A 98 -4.79 -7.75 -10.24
N GLY A 99 -4.88 -6.57 -9.63
CA GLY A 99 -3.89 -5.51 -9.73
C GLY A 99 -4.34 -4.30 -10.55
N GLU A 100 -3.54 -3.25 -10.48
CA GLU A 100 -3.79 -1.96 -11.14
C GLU A 100 -2.48 -1.28 -11.54
N VAL A 101 -2.57 -0.24 -12.36
CA VAL A 101 -1.43 0.62 -12.71
C VAL A 101 -1.81 2.07 -12.43
N HIS A 102 -1.00 2.75 -11.62
CA HIS A 102 -1.06 4.20 -11.48
C HIS A 102 -0.05 4.85 -12.39
N VAL A 103 -0.45 5.95 -13.02
CA VAL A 103 0.39 6.79 -13.86
C VAL A 103 0.38 8.19 -13.28
N LEU A 104 1.54 8.61 -12.77
CA LEU A 104 1.78 9.94 -12.25
C LEU A 104 2.52 10.73 -13.33
N THR A 105 2.01 11.91 -13.65
CA THR A 105 2.74 12.89 -14.47
C THR A 105 3.43 13.87 -13.55
N VAL A 106 4.74 13.95 -13.62
CA VAL A 106 5.58 14.77 -12.73
C VAL A 106 6.46 15.70 -13.57
N PRO A 107 7.04 16.76 -13.01
CA PRO A 107 8.12 17.47 -13.69
C PRO A 107 9.28 16.53 -14.01
N ASP A 108 9.91 16.69 -15.17
CA ASP A 108 11.03 15.85 -15.61
C ASP A 108 12.14 15.78 -14.54
N GLU A 109 12.48 16.94 -13.96
CA GLU A 109 13.48 17.10 -12.91
C GLU A 109 13.11 16.48 -11.55
N GLU A 110 11.82 16.23 -11.30
CA GLU A 110 11.30 15.67 -10.04
C GLU A 110 11.04 14.16 -10.14
N THR A 111 11.23 13.55 -11.31
CA THR A 111 10.93 12.13 -11.56
C THR A 111 11.59 11.19 -10.54
N GLU A 112 12.89 11.40 -10.26
CA GLU A 112 13.63 10.55 -9.32
C GLU A 112 13.18 10.74 -7.87
N ALA A 113 12.79 11.96 -7.49
CA ALA A 113 12.22 12.24 -6.17
C ALA A 113 10.86 11.53 -6.02
N ALA A 114 9.98 11.66 -7.02
CA ALA A 114 8.69 11.00 -7.03
C ALA A 114 8.80 9.47 -7.00
N VAL A 115 9.83 8.88 -7.63
CA VAL A 115 10.13 7.45 -7.50
C VAL A 115 10.49 7.11 -6.05
N GLY A 116 11.37 7.87 -5.41
CA GLY A 116 11.73 7.68 -4.01
C GLY A 116 10.51 7.76 -3.09
N ASP A 117 9.69 8.79 -3.26
CA ASP A 117 8.46 8.97 -2.49
C ASP A 117 7.53 7.75 -2.59
N VAL A 118 7.33 7.19 -3.79
CA VAL A 118 6.50 5.99 -3.97
C VAL A 118 7.12 4.74 -3.33
N LEU A 119 8.45 4.59 -3.39
CA LEU A 119 9.14 3.42 -2.83
C LEU A 119 9.02 3.38 -1.30
N ASP A 120 9.03 4.55 -0.66
CA ASP A 120 8.99 4.70 0.80
C ASP A 120 7.57 4.98 1.34
N ASP A 121 6.56 5.04 0.47
CA ASP A 121 5.18 5.41 0.84
C ASP A 121 4.37 4.22 1.35
N GLU A 122 3.93 4.31 2.61
CA GLU A 122 3.02 3.34 3.22
C GLU A 122 1.72 3.17 2.42
N ALA A 123 1.18 4.27 1.86
CA ALA A 123 -0.07 4.19 1.12
C ALA A 123 0.05 3.34 -0.15
N THR A 124 1.26 3.17 -0.67
CA THR A 124 1.56 2.22 -1.76
C THR A 124 1.49 0.77 -1.26
N VAL A 125 1.99 0.47 -0.06
CA VAL A 125 1.84 -0.85 0.58
C VAL A 125 0.37 -1.16 0.88
N GLU A 126 -0.35 -0.21 1.48
CA GLU A 126 -1.77 -0.37 1.80
C GLU A 126 -2.62 -0.60 0.56
N ARG A 127 -2.29 0.10 -0.52
CA ARG A 127 -2.99 -0.10 -1.78
C ARG A 127 -2.78 -1.51 -2.30
N ALA A 128 -1.57 -2.02 -2.26
CA ALA A 128 -1.26 -3.39 -2.66
C ALA A 128 -2.04 -4.41 -1.81
N ALA A 129 -2.03 -4.22 -0.48
CA ALA A 129 -2.78 -5.03 0.46
C ALA A 129 -4.29 -5.05 0.14
N ARG A 130 -4.88 -3.87 -0.11
CA ARG A 130 -6.30 -3.74 -0.48
C ARG A 130 -6.65 -4.47 -1.77
N LEU A 131 -5.72 -4.52 -2.73
CA LEU A 131 -5.89 -5.24 -3.98
C LEU A 131 -5.62 -6.75 -3.85
N GLY A 132 -5.15 -7.21 -2.69
CA GLY A 132 -4.73 -8.60 -2.48
C GLY A 132 -3.48 -8.96 -3.27
N VAL A 133 -2.55 -8.00 -3.43
CA VAL A 133 -1.28 -8.22 -4.12
C VAL A 133 -0.09 -7.91 -3.22
N GLU A 134 1.02 -8.61 -3.45
CA GLU A 134 2.20 -8.58 -2.56
C GLU A 134 3.43 -7.98 -3.24
N ARG A 135 3.26 -7.46 -4.46
CA ARG A 135 4.36 -6.89 -5.24
C ARG A 135 3.94 -5.62 -5.94
N VAL A 136 4.78 -4.60 -5.78
CA VAL A 136 4.68 -3.33 -6.48
C VAL A 136 5.98 -3.06 -7.24
N GLU A 137 5.84 -2.76 -8.53
CA GLU A 137 6.96 -2.32 -9.38
C GLU A 137 6.77 -0.85 -9.78
N VAL A 138 7.79 -0.04 -9.52
CA VAL A 138 7.87 1.35 -9.98
C VAL A 138 8.75 1.41 -11.23
N ARG A 139 8.18 1.90 -12.33
CA ARG A 139 8.90 2.18 -13.59
C ARG A 139 8.86 3.67 -13.85
N ALA A 140 9.96 4.23 -14.32
CA ALA A 140 10.04 5.66 -14.55
C ALA A 140 10.87 6.02 -15.78
N GLU A 141 10.51 7.14 -16.40
CA GLU A 141 11.30 7.90 -17.36
C GLU A 141 11.01 9.39 -17.10
N PRO A 142 11.83 10.35 -17.58
CA PRO A 142 11.60 11.77 -17.32
C PRO A 142 10.14 12.18 -17.61
N GLY A 143 9.48 12.69 -16.58
CA GLY A 143 8.11 13.19 -16.61
C GLY A 143 7.02 12.16 -16.28
N VAL A 144 7.38 10.88 -16.13
CA VAL A 144 6.42 9.77 -15.96
C VAL A 144 6.87 8.78 -14.90
N VAL A 145 6.03 8.56 -13.88
CA VAL A 145 6.18 7.46 -12.93
C VAL A 145 4.98 6.51 -13.06
N SER A 146 5.26 5.23 -13.29
CA SER A 146 4.25 4.17 -13.41
C SER A 146 4.41 3.18 -12.25
N VAL A 147 3.42 3.16 -11.36
CA VAL A 147 3.35 2.26 -10.21
C VAL A 147 2.45 1.08 -10.56
N ARG A 148 2.98 -0.14 -10.50
CA ARG A 148 2.31 -1.34 -10.98
C ARG A 148 2.08 -2.29 -9.82
N TYR A 149 0.82 -2.55 -9.51
CA TYR A 149 0.39 -3.50 -8.50
C TYR A 149 0.19 -4.85 -9.18
N LEU A 150 1.02 -5.83 -8.80
CA LEU A 150 1.18 -7.09 -9.54
C LEU A 150 0.77 -8.28 -8.67
N PRO A 151 -0.03 -9.23 -9.21
CA PRO A 151 -0.28 -10.50 -8.53
C PRO A 151 0.99 -11.36 -8.44
#